data_AF-A0A3C1EU84-F1
#
_entry.id   AF-A0A3C1EU84-F1
#
_cell.length_a   1.000
_cell.length_b   1.000
_cell.length_c   1.000
_cell.angle_alpha   90.00
_cell.angle_beta   90.00
_cell.angle_gamma   90.00
#
_symmetry.space_group_name_H-M   'P 1'
#
loop_
_entity.id
_entity.type
_entity.pdbx_description
1 polymer ?
#
loop_
_entity_poly.entity_id
_entity_poly.type
_entity_poly.pdbx_seq_one_letter_code
_entity_poly.pdbx_strand_id
1 'polypeptide(L)' 'LEQSDIVVAEVTQPSLGVGYELAYAESKKIPVICLFRENSGNHLSAMIKGDSYFKVIKYTDIKDVITVLPSYMVIPQEVV' A
#
# COMPACT_ATOMS: atom_id res chain seq x y z
N LEU A 1 1.26 -11.39 8.18
CA LEU A 1 0.09 -10.83 7.49
C LEU A 1 -1.19 -11.01 8.30
N GLU A 2 -1.55 -12.21 8.76
CA GLU A 2 -2.86 -12.45 9.39
C GLU A 2 -3.13 -11.70 10.70
N GLN A 3 -2.07 -11.28 11.41
CA GLN A 3 -2.18 -10.47 12.62
C GLN A 3 -2.03 -8.97 12.35
N SER A 4 -1.93 -8.56 11.09
CA SER A 4 -1.70 -7.17 10.71
C SER A 4 -3.03 -6.45 10.54
N ASP A 5 -3.19 -5.30 11.20
CA ASP A 5 -4.35 -4.41 10.99
C ASP A 5 -4.31 -3.71 9.62
N ILE A 6 -3.09 -3.53 9.08
CA ILE A 6 -2.82 -2.89 7.81
C ILE A 6 -1.50 -3.41 7.21
N VAL A 7 -1.43 -3.46 5.88
CA VAL A 7 -0.20 -3.75 5.14
C VAL A 7 0.25 -2.49 4.42
N VAL A 8 1.51 -2.12 4.59
CA VAL A 8 2.16 -1.04 3.84
C VAL A 8 3.26 -1.65 2.99
N ALA A 9 3.21 -1.46 1.67
CA ALA A 9 4.16 -2.04 0.74
C ALA A 9 4.79 -0.98 -0.16
N GLU A 10 6.11 -1.02 -0.32
CA GLU A 10 6.83 -0.25 -1.34
C GLU A 10 6.73 -1.02 -2.67
N VAL A 11 6.13 -0.39 -3.68
CA VAL A 11 5.79 -1.03 -4.97
C VAL A 11 6.44 -0.33 -6.16
N THR A 12 7.50 0.44 -5.91
CA THR A 12 8.27 1.09 -6.97
C THR A 12 9.01 0.06 -7.82
N GLN A 13 9.56 -0.96 -7.18
CA GLN A 13 10.23 -2.06 -7.87
C GLN A 13 9.29 -3.27 -7.96
N PRO A 14 9.04 -3.81 -9.17
CA PRO A 14 8.24 -5.01 -9.32
C PRO A 14 8.82 -6.18 -8.52
N SER A 15 7.96 -6.85 -7.76
CA SER A 15 8.33 -8.03 -6.98
C SER A 15 7.17 -9.02 -6.97
N LEU A 16 7.44 -10.27 -7.36
CA LEU A 16 6.46 -11.35 -7.33
C LEU A 16 6.03 -11.69 -5.90
N GLY A 17 6.97 -11.68 -4.95
CA GLY A 17 6.69 -11.94 -3.54
C GLY A 17 5.75 -10.90 -2.95
N VAL A 18 6.06 -9.61 -3.18
CA VAL A 18 5.19 -8.51 -2.73
C VAL A 18 3.82 -8.61 -3.42
N GLY A 19 3.79 -8.89 -4.73
CA GLY A 19 2.52 -9.09 -5.45
C GLY A 19 1.66 -10.20 -4.84
N TYR A 20 2.26 -11.30 -4.44
CA TYR A 20 1.57 -12.40 -3.76
C TYR A 20 1.05 -11.99 -2.37
N GLU A 21 1.85 -11.27 -1.58
CA GLU A 21 1.43 -10.75 -0.27
C GLU A 21 0.27 -9.75 -0.39
N LEU A 22 0.27 -8.89 -1.42
CA LEU A 22 -0.81 -7.94 -1.70
C LEU A 22 -2.11 -8.67 -2.03
N ALA A 23 -2.06 -9.66 -2.93
CA ALA A 23 -3.22 -10.48 -3.27
C ALA A 23 -3.73 -11.28 -2.05
N TYR A 24 -2.82 -11.77 -1.20
CA TYR A 24 -3.21 -12.45 0.03
C TYR A 24 -3.89 -11.49 1.01
N ALA A 25 -3.35 -10.29 1.22
CA ALA A 25 -3.95 -9.26 2.06
C ALA A 25 -5.36 -8.87 1.57
N GLU A 26 -5.52 -8.69 0.26
CA GLU A 26 -6.82 -8.44 -0.38
C GLU A 26 -7.81 -9.58 -0.10
N SER A 27 -7.39 -10.83 -0.31
CA SER A 27 -8.24 -12.00 -0.06
C SER A 27 -8.72 -12.10 1.40
N LYS A 28 -7.95 -11.53 2.34
CA LYS A 28 -8.24 -11.48 3.77
C LYS A 28 -8.92 -10.17 4.19
N LYS A 29 -9.18 -9.25 3.25
CA LYS A 29 -9.74 -7.91 3.51
C LYS A 29 -8.89 -7.08 4.48
N ILE A 30 -7.59 -7.34 4.54
CA ILE A 30 -6.65 -6.53 5.31
C ILE A 30 -6.35 -5.27 4.50
N PRO A 31 -6.61 -4.05 5.01
CA PRO A 31 -6.33 -2.82 4.29
C PRO A 31 -4.88 -2.75 3.80
N VAL A 32 -4.69 -2.24 2.58
CA VAL A 32 -3.38 -2.16 1.93
C VAL A 32 -3.09 -0.75 1.46
N ILE A 33 -1.91 -0.24 1.83
CA ILE A 33 -1.33 1.00 1.32
C ILE A 33 -0.10 0.67 0.49
N CYS A 34 -0.10 1.09 -0.77
CA CYS A 34 1.00 0.94 -1.70
C CYS A 34 1.75 2.27 -1.84
N LEU A 35 3.05 2.28 -1.56
CA LEU A 35 3.93 3.43 -1.73
C LEU A 35 4.64 3.32 -3.08
N PHE A 36 4.50 4.35 -3.92
CA PHE A 36 5.12 4.39 -5.25
C PHE A 36 5.94 5.67 -5.46
N ARG A 37 7.22 5.52 -5.78
CA ARG A 37 8.14 6.62 -6.03
C ARG A 37 8.07 7.07 -7.49
N GLU A 38 7.57 8.27 -7.75
CA GLU A 38 7.33 8.75 -9.12
C GLU A 38 8.60 9.06 -9.92
N ASN A 39 9.69 9.46 -9.24
CA ASN A 39 10.96 9.80 -9.89
C ASN A 39 11.91 8.61 -10.03
N SER A 40 11.42 7.38 -9.88
CA SER A 40 12.23 6.15 -9.98
C SER A 40 12.55 5.73 -11.42
N GLY A 41 11.83 6.26 -12.41
CA GLY A 41 11.88 5.77 -13.80
C GLY A 41 11.07 4.49 -14.04
N ASN A 42 10.49 3.89 -13.00
CA ASN A 42 9.60 2.73 -13.14
C ASN A 42 8.15 3.17 -13.39
N HIS A 43 7.35 2.21 -13.84
CA HIS A 43 5.89 2.35 -13.94
C HIS A 43 5.22 1.52 -12.85
N LEU A 44 4.19 2.08 -12.23
CA LEU A 44 3.33 1.33 -11.32
C LEU A 44 2.66 0.18 -12.09
N SER A 45 2.66 -1.01 -11.49
CA SER A 45 1.98 -2.19 -12.04
C SER A 45 0.54 -1.88 -12.42
N ALA A 46 0.12 -2.30 -13.62
CA ALA A 46 -1.27 -2.16 -14.06
C ALA A 46 -2.25 -2.90 -13.14
N MET A 47 -1.83 -4.02 -12.53
CA MET A 47 -2.64 -4.75 -11.56
C MET A 47 -2.90 -3.93 -10.30
N ILE A 48 -1.89 -3.22 -9.78
CA ILE A 48 -2.05 -2.36 -8.60
C ILE A 48 -2.80 -1.08 -8.97
N LYS A 49 -2.50 -0.49 -10.13
CA LYS A 49 -3.12 0.76 -10.60
C LYS A 49 -4.60 0.59 -10.96
N GLY A 50 -4.97 -0.55 -11.51
CA GLY A 50 -6.32 -0.85 -12.00
C GLY A 50 -7.26 -1.39 -10.93
N ASP A 51 -6.75 -1.69 -9.75
CA ASP A 51 -7.51 -2.28 -8.66
C ASP A 51 -7.80 -1.23 -7.58
N SER A 52 -9.09 -0.98 -7.35
CA SER A 52 -9.57 0.00 -6.36
C SER A 52 -9.33 -0.42 -4.92
N TYR A 53 -9.00 -1.69 -4.66
CA TYR A 53 -8.69 -2.17 -3.32
C TYR A 53 -7.43 -1.52 -2.76
N PHE A 54 -6.40 -1.34 -3.60
CA PHE A 54 -5.12 -0.81 -3.17
C PHE A 54 -5.14 0.72 -3.08
N LYS A 55 -4.88 1.26 -1.89
CA LYS A 55 -4.65 2.69 -1.73
C LYS A 55 -3.22 3.03 -2.14
N VAL A 56 -3.05 3.73 -3.26
CA VAL A 56 -1.72 4.14 -3.73
C VAL A 56 -1.37 5.55 -3.24
N ILE A 57 -0.28 5.67 -2.50
CA ILE A 57 0.37 6.93 -2.14
C ILE A 57 1.59 7.09 -3.04
N LYS A 58 1.59 8.17 -3.81
CA LYS A 58 2.73 8.53 -4.64
C LYS A 58 3.61 9.53 -3.92
N TYR A 59 4.93 9.35 -4.01
CA TYR A 59 5.89 10.20 -3.31
C TYR A 59 7.14 10.46 -4.14
N THR A 60 7.88 11.51 -3.78
CA THR A 60 9.20 11.81 -4.37
C THR A 60 10.29 11.87 -3.30
N ASP A 61 9.93 12.30 -2.09
CA ASP A 61 10.77 12.29 -0.90
C ASP A 61 10.12 11.47 0.20
N ILE A 62 10.92 10.81 1.04
CA ILE A 62 10.42 10.02 2.17
C ILE A 62 9.64 10.87 3.18
N LYS A 63 9.92 12.17 3.26
CA LYS A 63 9.18 13.13 4.10
C LYS A 63 7.70 13.18 3.73
N ASP A 64 7.38 13.11 2.44
CA ASP A 64 5.99 13.10 1.95
C ASP A 64 5.21 11.93 2.57
N VAL A 65 5.83 10.75 2.59
CA VAL A 65 5.25 9.53 3.17
C VAL A 65 5.07 9.69 4.67
N ILE A 66 6.10 10.17 5.39
CA ILE A 66 6.05 10.32 6.85
C ILE A 66 4.93 11.28 7.27
N THR A 67 4.70 12.34 6.50
CA THR A 67 3.62 13.31 6.77
C THR A 67 2.24 12.75 6.46
N VAL A 68 2.09 11.99 5.37
CA VAL A 68 0.79 11.61 4.84
C VAL A 68 0.30 10.25 5.34
N LEU A 69 1.20 9.29 5.56
CA LEU A 69 0.86 7.91 5.94
C LEU A 69 -0.02 7.83 7.21
N PRO A 70 0.23 8.59 8.30
CA PRO A 70 -0.61 8.54 9.50
C PRO A 70 -2.08 8.85 9.25
N SER A 71 -2.39 9.73 8.28
CA SER A 71 -3.78 10.09 7.93
C SER A 71 -4.57 8.93 7.34
N TYR A 72 -3.88 7.90 6.84
CA TYR A 72 -4.46 6.69 6.27
C TYR A 72 -4.46 5.50 7.24
N MET A 73 -3.78 5.61 8.37
CA MET A 73 -3.69 4.57 9.41
C MET A 73 -4.76 4.74 10.49
N VAL A 74 -5.84 5.49 10.23
CA VAL A 74 -6.95 5.64 11.18
C VAL A 74 -7.74 4.32 11.23
N ILE A 75 -7.41 3.50 12.21
CA ILE A 75 -8.18 2.32 12.57
C ILE A 75 -9.52 2.84 13.11
N PRO A 76 -10.68 2.41 12.58
CA PRO A 76 -11.96 2.67 13.25
C PRO A 76 -11.84 2.09 14.66
N GLN A 77 -11.87 2.93 15.69
CA GLN A 77 -12.05 2.40 17.05
C GLN A 77 -13.35 1.61 17.04
N GLU A 78 -13.30 0.37 17.52
CA GLU A 78 -14.51 -0.39 17.82
C GLU A 78 -15.43 0.53 18.64
N VAL A 79 -16.63 0.74 18.11
CA VAL A 79 -17.72 1.36 18.86
C VAL A 79 -18.04 0.38 19.98
N VAL A 80 -17.50 0.64 21.18
CA VAL A 80 -17.91 -0.01 22.42
C VAL A 80 -19.25 0.55 22.87
#